data_AF-A0A943FLE1-F1
#
_entry.id   AF-A0A943FLE1-F1
#
_cell.length_a   1.000
_cell.length_b   1.000
_cell.length_c   1.000
_cell.angle_alpha   90.00
_cell.angle_beta   90.00
_cell.angle_gamma   90.00
#
_symmetry.space_group_name_H-M   'P 1'
#
loop_
_entity.id
_entity.type
_entity.pdbx_description
1 polymer ?
#
loop_
_entity_poly.entity_id
_entity_poly.type
_entity_poly.pdbx_seq_one_letter_code
_entity_poly.pdbx_strand_id
1 'polypeptide(L)'
;MEIHEAIVYRKNLINKAIEGRKLAENEREWLASNPIYNNSLGYPYLCLDVLRVSPRTEYLLHIKLLSDLKGKHGIPIVGIPWGKGFVQASGVIRDLNGRKFTNKRVRLLGVEVDNLHPQTTIRIRSDLGLLSVAYEYEYKMEGSRVLVRKSSSSGDLRYAMRCIIENGIYIYECKQPNSDNMNALVFSLELKPQEPV
;
A
#
# COMPACT_ATOMS: atom_id res chain seq x y z
N MET A 1 21.48 -2.01 8.79
CA MET A 1 21.73 -2.60 7.46
C MET A 1 21.73 -1.45 6.48
N GLU A 2 22.82 -1.28 5.77
CA GLU A 2 22.98 -0.25 4.74
C GLU A 2 22.08 -0.54 3.53
N ILE A 3 21.73 0.49 2.74
CA ILE A 3 20.82 0.35 1.59
C ILE A 3 21.30 -0.73 0.60
N HIS A 4 22.62 -0.80 0.38
CA HIS A 4 23.25 -1.79 -0.51
C HIS A 4 23.10 -3.22 0.01
N GLU A 5 23.23 -3.41 1.32
CA GLU A 5 23.04 -4.71 1.99
C GLU A 5 21.57 -5.15 1.92
N ALA A 6 20.64 -4.20 2.10
CA ALA A 6 19.21 -4.46 1.97
C ALA A 6 18.87 -4.95 0.55
N ILE A 7 19.40 -4.29 -0.51
CA ILE A 7 19.19 -4.68 -1.92
C ILE A 7 19.60 -6.13 -2.15
N VAL A 8 20.80 -6.49 -1.71
CA VAL A 8 21.33 -7.85 -1.85
C VAL A 8 20.47 -8.85 -1.08
N TYR A 9 20.09 -8.51 0.16
CA TYR A 9 19.28 -9.38 0.99
C TYR A 9 17.90 -9.63 0.37
N ARG A 10 17.22 -8.61 -0.17
CA ARG A 10 15.93 -8.79 -0.87
C ARG A 10 16.07 -9.68 -2.11
N LYS A 11 17.09 -9.48 -2.94
CA LYS A 11 17.35 -10.35 -4.11
C LYS A 11 17.49 -11.81 -3.68
N ASN A 12 18.21 -12.06 -2.59
CA ASN A 12 18.36 -13.41 -2.04
C ASN A 12 17.03 -14.01 -1.60
N LEU A 13 16.17 -13.24 -0.90
CA LEU A 13 14.86 -13.72 -0.47
C LEU A 13 13.90 -13.97 -1.66
N ILE A 14 13.94 -13.13 -2.70
CA ILE A 14 13.16 -13.35 -3.93
C ILE A 14 13.64 -14.60 -4.66
N ASN A 15 14.95 -14.77 -4.85
CA ASN A 15 15.52 -15.96 -5.49
C ASN A 15 15.17 -17.24 -4.72
N LYS A 16 15.28 -17.21 -3.38
CA LYS A 16 14.85 -18.30 -2.51
C LYS A 16 13.38 -18.67 -2.75
N ALA A 17 12.50 -17.69 -2.87
CA ALA A 17 11.09 -17.93 -3.17
C ALA A 17 10.85 -18.48 -4.59
N ILE A 18 11.57 -17.98 -5.61
CA ILE A 18 11.51 -18.47 -7.01
C ILE A 18 11.91 -19.94 -7.10
N GLU A 19 12.90 -20.35 -6.32
CA GLU A 19 13.37 -21.74 -6.22
C GLU A 19 12.43 -22.63 -5.40
N GLY A 20 11.27 -22.14 -4.99
CA GLY A 20 10.28 -22.88 -4.19
C GLY A 20 10.68 -23.07 -2.72
N ARG A 21 11.73 -22.41 -2.24
CA ARG A 21 12.15 -22.48 -0.84
C ARG A 21 11.27 -21.56 0.01
N LYS A 22 10.69 -22.12 1.07
CA LYS A 22 9.81 -21.37 1.99
C LYS A 22 10.62 -20.32 2.76
N LEU A 23 10.13 -19.09 2.74
CA LEU A 23 10.68 -18.01 3.53
C LEU A 23 10.25 -18.14 5.00
N ALA A 24 11.16 -17.85 5.92
CA ALA A 24 10.89 -17.78 7.35
C ALA A 24 9.95 -16.61 7.68
N GLU A 25 9.34 -16.61 8.86
CA GLU A 25 8.40 -15.56 9.27
C GLU A 25 9.05 -14.17 9.28
N ASN A 26 10.21 -14.05 9.93
CA ASN A 26 11.00 -12.82 9.94
C ASN A 26 11.46 -12.37 8.54
N GLU A 27 11.78 -13.30 7.62
CA GLU A 27 12.13 -12.96 6.24
C GLU A 27 10.95 -12.38 5.46
N ARG A 28 9.75 -12.90 5.71
CA ARG A 28 8.50 -12.45 5.08
C ARG A 28 8.06 -11.11 5.64
N GLU A 29 8.14 -10.94 6.96
CA GLU A 29 7.96 -9.64 7.62
C GLU A 29 8.98 -8.62 7.13
N TRP A 30 10.24 -9.03 6.99
CA TRP A 30 11.30 -8.17 6.49
C TRP A 30 11.06 -7.76 5.04
N LEU A 31 10.71 -8.69 4.14
CA LEU A 31 10.35 -8.39 2.74
C LEU A 31 9.16 -7.44 2.62
N ALA A 32 8.15 -7.62 3.48
CA ALA A 32 6.98 -6.77 3.52
C ALA A 32 7.33 -5.37 4.02
N SER A 33 8.20 -5.26 5.03
CA SER A 33 8.57 -3.99 5.70
C SER A 33 9.78 -3.27 5.12
N ASN A 34 10.53 -3.89 4.21
CA ASN A 34 11.74 -3.32 3.59
C ASN A 34 11.64 -3.41 2.06
N PRO A 35 10.79 -2.57 1.45
CA PRO A 35 10.71 -2.41 0.00
C PRO A 35 12.00 -1.81 -0.58
N ILE A 36 12.39 -2.17 -1.81
CA ILE A 36 13.72 -1.77 -2.34
C ILE A 36 13.76 -1.40 -3.82
N TYR A 37 14.37 -0.24 -4.03
CA TYR A 37 15.17 0.33 -5.13
C TYR A 37 15.22 -0.40 -6.50
N ASN A 38 14.83 0.36 -7.53
CA ASN A 38 15.08 0.04 -8.94
C ASN A 38 16.41 0.70 -9.38
N ASN A 39 17.35 -0.14 -9.82
CA ASN A 39 18.71 0.26 -10.17
C ASN A 39 18.81 1.14 -11.44
N SER A 40 17.76 1.22 -12.28
CA SER A 40 17.78 2.05 -13.49
C SER A 40 17.46 3.54 -13.23
N LEU A 41 17.07 3.92 -12.01
CA LEU A 41 16.43 5.23 -11.73
C LEU A 41 17.06 6.09 -10.62
N GLY A 42 18.11 5.63 -9.94
CA GLY A 42 18.89 6.51 -9.05
C GLY A 42 18.24 6.90 -7.71
N TYR A 43 16.98 6.52 -7.39
CA TYR A 43 16.28 6.89 -6.15
C TYR A 43 15.32 5.78 -5.64
N PRO A 44 14.94 5.75 -4.33
CA PRO A 44 14.13 4.69 -3.75
C PRO A 44 12.68 4.78 -4.21
N TYR A 45 12.30 3.83 -5.06
CA TYR A 45 10.92 3.57 -5.43
C TYR A 45 10.50 2.23 -4.82
N LEU A 46 9.45 2.27 -4.00
CA LEU A 46 8.95 1.15 -3.23
C LEU A 46 7.71 0.59 -3.94
N CYS A 47 7.62 -0.71 -4.19
CA CYS A 47 6.36 -1.30 -4.72
C CYS A 47 5.28 -1.42 -3.63
N LEU A 48 5.65 -1.25 -2.36
CA LEU A 48 4.77 -1.22 -1.19
C LEU A 48 5.50 -0.41 -0.12
N ASP A 49 4.82 0.42 0.66
CA ASP A 49 5.41 1.08 1.83
C ASP A 49 4.89 0.46 3.12
N VAL A 50 5.67 0.57 4.20
CA VAL A 50 5.26 0.12 5.54
C VAL A 50 5.42 1.23 6.55
N LEU A 51 4.27 1.73 7.02
CA LEU A 51 4.22 2.73 8.08
C LEU A 51 4.28 2.04 9.45
N ARG A 52 5.08 2.63 10.34
CA ARG A 52 5.13 2.25 11.75
C ARG A 52 4.15 3.10 12.55
N VAL A 53 3.34 2.45 13.36
CA VAL A 53 2.41 3.07 14.31
C VAL A 53 2.57 2.42 15.67
N SER A 54 2.08 3.07 16.73
CA SER A 54 2.11 2.47 18.07
C SER A 54 1.28 1.18 18.09
N PRO A 55 1.85 0.04 18.52
CA PRO A 55 1.13 -1.21 18.62
C PRO A 55 -0.10 -1.09 19.52
N ARG A 56 -1.23 -1.67 19.10
CA ARG A 56 -2.50 -1.69 19.86
C ARG A 56 -3.11 -0.31 20.14
N THR A 57 -2.56 0.77 19.59
CA THR A 57 -3.17 2.10 19.63
C THR A 57 -4.20 2.23 18.52
N GLU A 58 -5.37 2.78 18.84
CA GLU A 58 -6.40 3.09 17.84
C GLU A 58 -6.04 4.40 17.14
N TYR A 59 -6.12 4.40 15.81
CA TYR A 59 -5.89 5.58 14.99
C TYR A 59 -7.10 5.85 14.11
N LEU A 60 -7.41 7.13 13.90
CA LEU A 60 -8.14 7.58 12.72
C LEU A 60 -7.16 7.75 11.58
N LEU A 61 -7.36 6.99 10.51
CA LEU A 61 -6.64 7.15 9.25
C LEU A 61 -7.54 7.86 8.25
N HIS A 62 -7.12 9.05 7.84
CA HIS A 62 -7.73 9.78 6.74
C HIS A 62 -6.95 9.50 5.46
N ILE A 63 -7.64 9.04 4.43
CA ILE A 63 -7.07 8.75 3.10
C ILE A 63 -7.72 9.73 2.12
N LYS A 64 -6.91 10.43 1.33
CA LYS A 64 -7.41 11.38 0.32
C LYS A 64 -6.69 11.21 -1.01
N LEU A 65 -7.45 11.01 -2.07
CA LEU A 65 -6.99 11.05 -3.45
C LEU A 65 -6.70 12.51 -3.84
N LEU A 66 -5.50 12.77 -4.33
CA LEU A 66 -5.03 14.10 -4.76
C LEU A 66 -4.95 14.22 -6.30
N SER A 67 -4.76 13.11 -7.01
CA SER A 67 -4.75 13.06 -8.47
C SER A 67 -6.16 12.94 -9.06
N ASP A 68 -6.45 13.68 -10.12
CA ASP A 68 -7.59 13.39 -11.00
C ASP A 68 -7.23 12.25 -11.96
N LEU A 69 -7.89 11.10 -11.80
CA LEU A 69 -7.60 9.93 -12.63
C LEU A 69 -8.14 10.03 -14.06
N LYS A 70 -8.89 11.09 -14.42
CA LYS A 70 -9.41 11.35 -15.78
C LYS A 70 -10.10 10.13 -16.42
N GLY A 71 -10.88 9.41 -15.63
CA GLY A 71 -11.60 8.20 -16.05
C GLY A 71 -10.79 6.89 -15.99
N LYS A 72 -9.54 6.92 -15.53
CA LYS A 72 -8.77 5.70 -15.22
C LYS A 72 -9.10 5.17 -13.83
N HIS A 73 -8.91 3.87 -13.64
CA HIS A 73 -9.01 3.23 -12.33
C HIS A 73 -7.67 3.29 -11.60
N GLY A 74 -7.68 3.84 -10.40
CA GLY A 74 -6.50 3.96 -9.54
C GLY A 74 -6.96 4.04 -8.10
N ILE A 75 -6.44 3.16 -7.25
CA ILE A 75 -6.93 2.99 -5.88
C ILE A 75 -5.73 2.88 -4.94
N PRO A 76 -5.60 3.74 -3.91
CA PRO A 76 -4.69 3.47 -2.81
C PRO A 76 -5.23 2.33 -1.95
N ILE A 77 -4.35 1.51 -1.42
CA ILE A 77 -4.67 0.32 -0.64
C ILE A 77 -3.89 0.42 0.65
N VAL A 78 -4.60 0.54 1.78
CA VAL A 78 -3.98 0.44 3.11
C VAL A 78 -4.41 -0.85 3.79
N GLY A 79 -3.45 -1.62 4.29
CA GLY A 79 -3.66 -2.93 4.92
C GLY A 79 -2.93 -3.09 6.24
N ILE A 80 -3.28 -4.13 7.00
CA ILE A 80 -2.59 -4.50 8.25
C ILE A 80 -1.85 -5.82 7.99
N PRO A 81 -0.51 -5.82 7.81
CA PRO A 81 0.23 -7.02 7.49
C PRO A 81 0.25 -7.99 8.67
N TRP A 82 -0.12 -9.25 8.40
CA TRP A 82 0.17 -10.48 9.17
C TRP A 82 -0.15 -10.53 10.67
N GLY A 83 -0.76 -9.49 11.24
CA GLY A 83 -1.10 -9.41 12.65
C GLY A 83 -2.55 -9.79 12.99
N LYS A 84 -2.81 -9.84 14.29
CA LYS A 84 -4.13 -9.56 14.88
C LYS A 84 -4.32 -8.03 14.84
N GLY A 85 -5.50 -7.56 14.50
CA GLY A 85 -5.76 -6.14 14.23
C GLY A 85 -7.10 -5.98 13.53
N PHE A 86 -7.63 -4.78 13.51
CA PHE A 86 -8.91 -4.51 12.86
C PHE A 86 -8.91 -3.18 12.13
N VAL A 87 -9.79 -3.10 11.14
CA VAL A 87 -10.22 -1.86 10.55
C VAL A 87 -11.73 -1.75 10.67
N GLN A 88 -12.19 -0.55 10.92
CA GLN A 88 -13.59 -0.18 10.98
C GLN A 88 -13.76 1.14 10.24
N ALA A 89 -14.36 1.10 9.06
CA ALA A 89 -14.75 2.32 8.37
C ALA A 89 -15.82 3.07 9.17
N SER A 90 -15.85 4.40 9.06
CA SER A 90 -16.96 5.22 9.58
C SER A 90 -18.25 5.01 8.79
N GLY A 91 -18.17 4.43 7.58
CA GLY A 91 -19.28 4.13 6.68
C GLY A 91 -19.51 2.64 6.42
N VAL A 92 -20.22 2.34 5.34
CA VAL A 92 -20.55 0.97 4.94
C VAL A 92 -19.36 0.32 4.23
N ILE A 93 -18.86 -0.78 4.78
CA ILE A 93 -17.82 -1.65 4.22
C ILE A 93 -18.50 -2.72 3.34
N ARG A 94 -17.89 -3.13 2.24
CA ARG A 94 -18.31 -4.32 1.48
C ARG A 94 -17.23 -5.39 1.52
N ASP A 95 -17.63 -6.66 1.63
CA ASP A 95 -16.70 -7.77 1.35
C ASP A 95 -16.57 -8.01 -0.17
N LEU A 96 -15.70 -8.95 -0.54
CA LEU A 96 -15.47 -9.35 -1.94
C LEU A 96 -16.73 -9.92 -2.62
N ASN A 97 -17.74 -10.35 -1.85
CA ASN A 97 -19.03 -10.81 -2.36
C ASN A 97 -20.06 -9.68 -2.41
N GLY A 98 -19.65 -8.42 -2.18
CA GLY A 98 -20.51 -7.24 -2.18
C GLY A 98 -21.40 -7.10 -0.95
N ARG A 99 -21.25 -7.94 0.08
CA ARG A 99 -22.06 -7.88 1.29
C ARG A 99 -21.66 -6.66 2.11
N LYS A 100 -22.66 -5.85 2.45
CA LYS A 100 -22.48 -4.60 3.21
C LYS A 100 -22.41 -4.86 4.72
N PHE A 101 -21.51 -4.16 5.39
CA PHE A 101 -21.33 -4.13 6.85
C PHE A 101 -21.18 -2.69 7.31
N THR A 102 -21.72 -2.34 8.48
CA THR A 102 -21.55 -1.01 9.09
C THR A 102 -20.95 -1.19 10.46
N ASN A 103 -19.96 -0.36 10.84
CA ASN A 103 -19.30 -0.40 12.15
C ASN A 103 -18.73 -1.77 12.58
N LYS A 104 -18.46 -2.66 11.63
CA LYS A 104 -17.93 -3.99 11.92
C LYS A 104 -16.40 -3.94 11.95
N ARG A 105 -15.81 -4.43 13.04
CA ARG A 105 -14.37 -4.73 13.10
C ARG A 105 -14.08 -5.90 12.19
N VAL A 106 -13.31 -5.66 11.13
CA VAL A 106 -12.91 -6.70 10.16
C VAL A 106 -11.39 -6.79 10.07
N ARG A 107 -10.89 -7.99 9.75
CA ARG A 107 -9.49 -8.18 9.37
C ARG A 107 -9.35 -7.67 7.93
N LEU A 108 -8.62 -6.57 7.74
CA LEU A 108 -8.63 -5.81 6.50
C LEU A 108 -7.52 -6.22 5.54
N LEU A 109 -7.87 -6.38 4.26
CA LEU A 109 -6.94 -6.59 3.16
C LEU A 109 -6.63 -5.30 2.36
N GLY A 110 -7.48 -4.26 2.44
CA GLY A 110 -7.32 -2.98 1.73
C GLY A 110 -8.48 -2.01 2.00
N VAL A 111 -8.24 -0.69 1.92
CA VAL A 111 -9.28 0.35 1.88
C VAL A 111 -9.19 1.09 0.58
N GLU A 112 -10.23 0.99 -0.24
CA GLU A 112 -10.29 1.58 -1.56
C GLU A 112 -10.89 2.98 -1.51
N VAL A 113 -10.24 3.98 -2.13
CA VAL A 113 -10.84 5.26 -2.51
C VAL A 113 -10.68 5.48 -4.00
N ASP A 114 -11.69 6.08 -4.64
CA ASP A 114 -11.78 6.28 -6.09
C ASP A 114 -12.24 7.71 -6.43
N ASN A 115 -12.39 8.03 -7.71
CA ASN A 115 -12.82 9.37 -8.14
C ASN A 115 -14.23 9.77 -7.63
N LEU A 116 -15.12 8.81 -7.36
CA LEU A 116 -16.48 9.08 -6.87
C LEU A 116 -16.49 9.32 -5.35
N HIS A 117 -15.56 8.68 -4.64
CA HIS A 117 -15.37 8.79 -3.20
C HIS A 117 -13.89 9.10 -2.92
N PRO A 118 -13.42 10.32 -3.25
CA PRO A 118 -12.00 10.65 -3.28
C PRO A 118 -11.37 10.73 -1.88
N GLN A 119 -12.15 10.56 -0.83
CA GLN A 119 -11.64 10.54 0.53
C GLN A 119 -12.43 9.56 1.39
N THR A 120 -11.76 8.97 2.36
CA THR A 120 -12.39 8.15 3.38
C THR A 120 -11.66 8.29 4.71
N THR A 121 -12.38 7.99 5.79
CA THR A 121 -11.83 7.93 7.13
C THR A 121 -12.16 6.58 7.73
N ILE A 122 -11.12 5.92 8.25
CA ILE A 122 -11.25 4.61 8.87
C ILE A 122 -10.59 4.60 10.23
N ARG A 123 -11.16 3.86 11.18
CA ARG A 123 -10.49 3.51 12.42
C ARG A 123 -9.65 2.26 12.18
N ILE A 124 -8.40 2.31 12.61
CA ILE A 124 -7.47 1.18 12.49
C ILE A 124 -6.82 0.89 13.84
N ARG A 125 -6.51 -0.38 14.07
CA ARG A 125 -5.64 -0.82 15.15
C ARG A 125 -4.77 -1.97 14.65
N SER A 126 -3.46 -1.76 14.67
CA SER A 126 -2.48 -2.79 14.34
C SER A 126 -1.86 -3.32 15.63
N ASP A 127 -2.04 -4.60 15.95
CA ASP A 127 -1.44 -5.15 17.18
C ASP A 127 0.09 -5.25 17.07
N LEU A 128 0.65 -5.26 15.85
CA LEU A 128 2.09 -5.27 15.56
C LEU A 128 2.68 -3.87 15.32
N GLY A 129 1.85 -2.83 15.25
CA GLY A 129 2.32 -1.47 14.96
C GLY A 129 2.78 -1.26 13.52
N LEU A 130 2.29 -2.06 12.57
CA LEU A 130 2.61 -1.97 11.15
C LEU A 130 1.37 -1.77 10.30
N LEU A 131 1.47 -0.91 9.27
CA LEU A 131 0.49 -0.72 8.21
C LEU A 131 1.18 -0.84 6.86
N SER A 132 0.61 -1.59 5.93
CA SER A 132 1.10 -1.67 4.56
C SER A 132 0.35 -0.68 3.67
N VAL A 133 1.07 0.06 2.84
CA VAL A 133 0.49 1.00 1.87
C VAL A 133 0.90 0.56 0.47
N ALA A 134 -0.10 0.38 -0.39
CA ALA A 134 0.06 0.02 -1.78
C ALA A 134 -0.89 0.85 -2.64
N TYR A 135 -0.79 0.67 -3.94
CA TYR A 135 -1.79 1.15 -4.89
C TYR A 135 -2.08 0.09 -5.95
N GLU A 136 -3.31 0.12 -6.46
CA GLU A 136 -3.72 -0.53 -7.70
C GLU A 136 -3.86 0.53 -8.78
N TYR A 137 -3.45 0.19 -10.00
CA TYR A 137 -3.60 1.05 -11.16
C TYR A 137 -3.95 0.23 -12.39
N GLU A 138 -4.91 0.73 -13.14
CA GLU A 138 -5.30 0.21 -14.45
C GLU A 138 -4.55 0.94 -15.56
N TYR A 139 -3.91 0.16 -16.45
CA TYR A 139 -3.22 0.69 -17.61
C TYR A 139 -3.48 -0.19 -18.84
N LYS A 140 -3.34 0.43 -20.02
CA LYS A 140 -3.37 -0.27 -21.29
C LYS A 140 -1.95 -0.73 -21.64
N MET A 141 -1.78 -2.01 -21.92
CA MET A 141 -0.49 -2.51 -22.41
C MET A 141 -0.17 -1.90 -23.78
N GLU A 142 1.06 -1.42 -23.94
CA GLU A 142 1.53 -0.86 -25.20
C GLU A 142 1.41 -1.89 -26.34
N GLY A 143 0.92 -1.45 -27.50
CA GLY A 143 0.65 -2.34 -28.64
C GLY A 143 -0.51 -3.33 -28.46
N SER A 144 -1.25 -3.28 -27.35
CA SER A 144 -2.34 -4.22 -27.05
C SER A 144 -3.68 -3.51 -26.79
N ARG A 145 -4.79 -4.23 -27.02
CA ARG A 145 -6.13 -3.80 -26.58
C ARG A 145 -6.44 -4.19 -25.14
N VAL A 146 -5.54 -4.93 -24.49
CA VAL A 146 -5.74 -5.45 -23.13
C VAL A 146 -5.54 -4.33 -22.10
N LEU A 147 -6.56 -4.18 -21.24
CA LEU A 147 -6.46 -3.42 -19.99
C LEU A 147 -5.95 -4.35 -18.90
N VAL A 148 -4.92 -3.90 -18.20
CA VAL A 148 -4.31 -4.63 -17.09
C VAL A 148 -4.55 -3.83 -15.82
N ARG A 149 -5.13 -4.50 -14.83
CA ARG A 149 -5.32 -3.99 -13.47
C ARG A 149 -4.47 -4.84 -12.54
N LYS A 150 -3.50 -4.22 -11.87
CA LYS A 150 -2.69 -4.89 -10.85
C LYS A 150 -2.38 -3.94 -9.69
N SER A 151 -2.18 -4.55 -8.53
CA SER A 151 -1.61 -3.92 -7.36
C SER A 151 -0.09 -3.91 -7.42
N SER A 152 0.51 -2.83 -6.95
CA SER A 152 1.94 -2.69 -6.67
C SER A 152 2.45 -3.73 -5.63
N SER A 153 1.56 -4.26 -4.78
CA SER A 153 1.86 -5.38 -3.88
C SER A 153 2.09 -6.73 -4.58
N SER A 154 1.83 -6.83 -5.89
CA SER A 154 2.07 -8.05 -6.68
C SER A 154 3.55 -8.38 -6.92
N GLY A 155 4.46 -7.47 -6.58
CA GLY A 155 5.89 -7.62 -6.87
C GLY A 155 6.27 -7.33 -8.32
N ASP A 156 5.34 -6.80 -9.12
CA ASP A 156 5.60 -6.36 -10.50
C ASP A 156 6.46 -5.09 -10.48
N LEU A 157 7.72 -5.22 -10.91
CA LEU A 157 8.76 -4.17 -10.82
C LEU A 157 8.45 -2.91 -11.66
N ARG A 158 7.42 -2.96 -12.51
CA ARG A 158 6.94 -1.80 -13.25
C ARG A 158 6.18 -0.82 -12.36
N TYR A 159 5.68 -1.28 -11.23
CA TYR A 159 5.05 -0.46 -10.21
C TYR A 159 6.08 0.09 -9.23
N ALA A 160 5.81 1.29 -8.75
CA ALA A 160 6.67 2.04 -7.85
C ALA A 160 5.86 3.13 -7.17
N MET A 161 6.16 3.40 -5.91
CA MET A 161 5.67 4.58 -5.21
C MET A 161 6.81 5.22 -4.43
N ARG A 162 6.72 6.52 -4.21
CA ARG A 162 7.55 7.22 -3.24
C ARG A 162 6.67 7.90 -2.21
N CYS A 163 7.13 7.95 -0.97
CA CYS A 163 6.47 8.66 0.11
C CYS A 163 7.24 9.96 0.38
N ILE A 164 6.50 11.07 0.47
CA ILE A 164 6.97 12.38 0.90
C ILE A 164 6.22 12.72 2.19
N ILE A 165 6.93 13.13 3.23
CA ILE A 165 6.32 13.46 4.53
C ILE A 165 6.33 14.98 4.70
N GLU A 166 5.15 15.57 4.80
CA GLU A 166 4.96 17.01 5.01
C GLU A 166 3.99 17.24 6.16
N ASN A 167 4.45 17.93 7.21
CA ASN A 167 3.62 18.29 8.37
C ASN A 167 2.84 17.10 8.99
N GLY A 168 3.44 15.90 9.01
CA GLY A 168 2.81 14.69 9.54
C GLY A 168 1.83 14.00 8.59
N ILE A 169 1.72 14.48 7.35
CA ILE A 169 0.94 13.87 6.27
C ILE A 169 1.91 13.10 5.36
N TYR A 170 1.56 11.85 5.06
CA TYR A 170 2.30 10.99 4.13
C TYR A 170 1.68 11.13 2.75
N ILE A 171 2.40 11.70 1.80
CA ILE A 171 1.99 11.89 0.41
C ILE A 171 2.66 10.80 -0.44
N TYR A 172 1.85 10.01 -1.12
CA TYR A 172 2.29 8.94 -2.00
C TYR A 172 2.12 9.36 -3.45
N GLU A 173 3.23 9.31 -4.17
CA GLU A 173 3.27 9.50 -5.61
C GLU A 173 3.57 8.15 -6.26
N CYS A 174 2.75 7.74 -7.23
CA CYS A 174 2.78 6.39 -7.79
C CYS A 174 3.09 6.40 -9.28
N LYS A 175 3.88 5.41 -9.69
CA LYS A 175 4.30 5.17 -11.07
C LYS A 175 3.24 4.41 -11.86
N GLN A 176 3.06 4.74 -13.13
CA GLN A 176 2.32 3.88 -14.06
C GLN A 176 3.26 2.82 -14.66
N PRO A 177 2.82 1.56 -14.85
CA PRO A 177 3.71 0.48 -15.30
C PRO A 177 4.40 0.69 -16.66
N ASN A 178 3.84 1.55 -17.50
CA ASN A 178 4.32 1.84 -18.85
C ASN A 178 5.03 3.20 -18.98
N SER A 179 5.31 3.90 -17.88
CA SER A 179 6.04 5.18 -17.94
C SER A 179 6.68 5.53 -16.61
N ASP A 180 7.83 6.21 -16.66
CA ASP A 180 8.60 6.58 -15.48
C ASP A 180 8.07 7.82 -14.72
N ASN A 181 6.88 8.31 -15.05
CA ASN A 181 6.29 9.42 -14.30
C ASN A 181 5.65 8.93 -12.99
N MET A 182 5.77 9.74 -11.93
CA MET A 182 5.27 9.43 -10.58
C MET A 182 3.90 10.05 -10.29
N ASN A 183 3.13 10.36 -11.34
CA ASN A 183 1.85 11.06 -11.23
C ASN A 183 0.66 10.20 -11.67
N ALA A 184 0.84 8.88 -11.76
CA ALA A 184 -0.24 7.96 -12.16
C ALA A 184 -1.37 7.97 -11.13
N LEU A 185 -1.00 7.96 -9.86
CA LEU A 185 -1.89 8.10 -8.71
C LEU A 185 -1.14 8.90 -7.64
N VAL A 186 -1.77 9.94 -7.11
CA VAL A 186 -1.24 10.72 -5.98
C VAL A 186 -2.30 10.71 -4.89
N PHE A 187 -1.94 10.32 -3.69
CA PHE A 187 -2.84 10.28 -2.54
C PHE A 187 -2.10 10.60 -1.24
N SER A 188 -2.83 11.04 -0.22
CA SER A 188 -2.29 11.29 1.10
C SER A 188 -2.92 10.41 2.17
N LEU A 189 -2.12 10.15 3.21
CA LEU A 189 -2.52 9.51 4.46
C LEU A 189 -2.21 10.45 5.63
N GLU A 190 -3.18 10.65 6.51
CA GLU A 190 -3.00 11.35 7.79
C GLU A 190 -3.46 10.42 8.93
N LEU A 191 -2.60 10.25 9.94
CA LEU A 191 -2.82 9.39 11.10
C LEU A 191 -3.02 10.24 12.35
N LYS A 192 -4.16 10.09 13.02
CA LYS A 192 -4.45 10.74 14.31
C LYS A 192 -4.70 9.67 15.37
N PRO A 193 -3.89 9.59 16.45
CA PRO A 193 -4.22 8.73 17.58
C PRO A 193 -5.60 9.08 18.11
N GLN A 194 -6.44 8.07 18.37
CA GLN A 194 -7.63 8.30 19.18
C GLN A 194 -7.23 8.31 20.64
N GLU A 195 -7.63 9.35 21.37
CA GLU A 195 -7.61 9.32 22.82
C GLU A 195 -8.56 8.20 23.30
N PRO A 196 -8.18 7.44 24.34
CA PRO A 196 -9.10 6.51 24.97
C PRO A 196 -10.31 7.30 25.49
N VAL A 197 -11.51 6.90 25.06
CA VAL A 197 -12.77 7.37 25.65
C VAL A 197 -12.99 6.67 26.99
#